data_AF-A0A0B8QRS8-F1
#
_entry.id   AF-A0A0B8QRS8-F1
#
_cell.length_a   1.000
_cell.length_b   1.000
_cell.length_c   1.000
_cell.angle_alpha   90.00
_cell.angle_beta   90.00
_cell.angle_gamma   90.00
#
_symmetry.space_group_name_H-M   'P 1'
#
loop_
_entity.id
_entity.type
_entity.pdbx_description
1 polymer ?
#
loop_
_entity_poly.entity_id
_entity_poly.type
_entity_poly.pdbx_seq_one_letter_code
_entity_poly.pdbx_strand_id
1 'polypeptide(L)'
;MNVLVVYWHPEPKSFNAALFNQAVNSLESQGHQVKTSDLHAMEFNPTSGRHNFTTVRDPEFFKQQLEEMHATDNDGFAPEIETELQKLEWADLVLFQFPLWWFGLPAVLKGWVDRVFAMARTYGRGRIYETGPSRVKKPCSA
;
A
#
# COMPACT_ATOMS: atom_id res chain seq x y z
N MET A 1 -10.36 -10.95 -12.01
CA MET A 1 -9.49 -9.78 -11.82
C MET A 1 -8.53 -10.05 -10.68
N ASN A 2 -7.49 -9.25 -10.59
CA ASN A 2 -6.52 -9.25 -9.51
C ASN A 2 -6.97 -8.26 -8.44
N VAL A 3 -7.12 -8.70 -7.19
CA VAL A 3 -7.59 -7.86 -6.09
C VAL A 3 -6.54 -7.83 -4.98
N LEU A 4 -6.14 -6.63 -4.56
CA LEU A 4 -5.36 -6.44 -3.35
C LEU A 4 -6.29 -6.03 -2.21
N VAL A 5 -6.30 -6.79 -1.12
CA VAL A 5 -7.01 -6.42 0.12
C VAL A 5 -5.99 -6.00 1.17
N VAL A 6 -5.96 -4.71 1.48
CA VAL A 6 -5.11 -4.14 2.54
C VAL A 6 -5.95 -3.99 3.80
N TYR A 7 -5.53 -4.65 4.87
CA TYR A 7 -6.29 -4.78 6.09
C TYR A 7 -5.46 -4.36 7.30
N TRP A 8 -6.11 -3.67 8.24
CA TRP A 8 -5.53 -3.47 9.56
C TRP A 8 -6.62 -3.51 10.65
N HIS A 9 -6.44 -4.40 11.61
CA HIS A 9 -7.09 -4.34 12.91
C HIS A 9 -6.28 -5.19 13.91
N PRO A 10 -6.07 -4.74 15.17
CA PRO A 10 -5.24 -5.48 16.12
C PRO A 10 -5.90 -6.72 16.74
N GLU A 11 -7.23 -6.79 16.66
CA GLU A 11 -8.03 -7.89 17.20
C GLU A 11 -8.51 -8.83 16.06
N PRO A 12 -8.00 -10.08 15.97
CA PRO A 12 -8.39 -11.06 14.95
C PRO A 12 -9.85 -11.51 15.00
N LYS A 13 -10.56 -11.34 16.13
CA LYS A 13 -11.99 -11.65 16.26
C LYS A 13 -12.89 -10.45 16.04
N SER A 14 -12.34 -9.31 15.61
CA SER A 14 -13.10 -8.10 15.37
C SER A 14 -14.06 -8.24 14.20
N PHE A 15 -15.05 -7.35 14.14
CA PHE A 15 -15.91 -7.24 12.97
C PHE A 15 -15.13 -6.90 11.69
N ASN A 16 -14.07 -6.08 11.79
CA ASN A 16 -13.19 -5.80 10.66
C ASN A 16 -12.48 -7.06 10.14
N ALA A 17 -12.02 -7.93 11.05
CA ALA A 17 -11.43 -9.21 10.67
C ALA A 17 -12.46 -10.12 9.99
N ALA A 18 -13.70 -10.15 10.48
CA ALA A 18 -14.78 -10.89 9.85
C ALA A 18 -15.10 -10.38 8.43
N LEU A 19 -15.17 -9.06 8.24
CA LEU A 19 -15.36 -8.44 6.92
C LEU A 19 -14.19 -8.74 5.97
N PHE A 20 -12.94 -8.63 6.45
CA PHE A 20 -11.75 -8.98 5.69
C PHE A 20 -11.81 -10.42 5.18
N ASN A 21 -12.04 -11.38 6.08
CA ASN A 21 -12.13 -12.79 5.74
C ASN A 21 -13.29 -13.06 4.77
N GLN A 22 -14.45 -12.45 5.01
CA GLN A 22 -15.61 -12.60 4.14
C GLN A 22 -15.34 -12.04 2.74
N ALA A 23 -14.67 -10.89 2.63
CA ALA A 23 -14.31 -10.28 1.36
C ALA A 23 -13.35 -11.19 0.57
N VAL A 24 -12.28 -11.68 1.20
CA VAL A 24 -11.33 -12.60 0.56
C VAL A 24 -12.04 -13.86 0.05
N ASN A 25 -12.79 -14.55 0.91
CA ASN A 25 -13.52 -15.77 0.54
C ASN A 25 -14.52 -15.53 -0.59
N SER A 26 -15.22 -14.38 -0.57
CA SER A 26 -16.23 -14.05 -1.59
C SER A 26 -15.59 -13.74 -2.93
N LEU A 27 -14.45 -13.04 -2.94
CA LEU A 27 -13.72 -12.71 -4.17
C LEU A 27 -13.09 -13.96 -4.80
N GLU A 28 -12.47 -14.82 -3.98
CA GLU A 28 -11.87 -16.07 -4.44
C GLU A 28 -12.92 -17.05 -4.97
N SER A 29 -14.06 -17.20 -4.29
CA SER A 29 -15.15 -18.07 -4.77
C SER A 29 -15.79 -17.60 -6.09
N GLN A 30 -15.65 -16.32 -6.42
CA GLN A 30 -16.04 -15.75 -7.72
C GLN A 30 -14.93 -15.86 -8.79
N GLY A 31 -13.83 -16.54 -8.50
CA GLY A 31 -12.71 -16.77 -9.43
C GLY A 31 -11.78 -15.58 -9.60
N HIS A 32 -11.76 -14.62 -8.66
CA HIS A 32 -10.75 -13.56 -8.65
C HIS A 32 -9.45 -14.05 -8.00
N GLN A 33 -8.31 -13.51 -8.45
CA GLN A 33 -7.04 -13.73 -7.77
C GLN A 33 -6.93 -12.68 -6.67
N VAL A 34 -6.67 -13.11 -5.44
CA VAL A 34 -6.60 -12.22 -4.29
C VAL A 34 -5.20 -12.26 -3.69
N LYS A 35 -4.62 -11.08 -3.44
CA LYS A 35 -3.46 -10.90 -2.57
C LYS A 35 -3.88 -10.07 -1.37
N THR A 36 -3.28 -10.36 -0.22
CA THR A 36 -3.60 -9.66 1.03
C THR A 36 -2.36 -9.00 1.63
N SER A 37 -2.63 -7.95 2.39
CA SER A 37 -1.66 -7.31 3.28
C SER A 37 -2.34 -7.06 4.62
N ASP A 38 -2.21 -8.02 5.54
CA ASP A 38 -2.61 -7.86 6.94
C ASP A 38 -1.48 -7.12 7.67
N LEU A 39 -1.64 -5.80 7.76
CA LEU A 39 -0.60 -4.92 8.27
C LEU A 39 -0.33 -5.11 9.77
N HIS A 40 -1.29 -5.67 10.51
CA HIS A 40 -1.06 -6.02 11.91
C HIS A 40 -0.23 -7.30 12.03
N ALA A 41 -0.61 -8.36 11.29
CA ALA A 41 0.14 -9.62 11.28
C ALA A 41 1.55 -9.48 10.69
N MET A 42 1.74 -8.54 9.76
CA MET A 42 3.04 -8.20 9.17
C MET A 42 3.94 -7.37 10.10
N GLU A 43 3.43 -6.91 11.25
CA GLU A 43 4.11 -5.93 12.11
C GLU A 43 4.63 -4.72 11.32
N PHE A 44 3.80 -4.23 10.39
CA PHE A 44 4.24 -3.25 9.41
C PHE A 44 4.71 -1.95 10.09
N ASN A 45 5.97 -1.57 9.86
CA ASN A 45 6.51 -0.30 10.35
C ASN A 45 5.88 0.87 9.58
N PRO A 46 5.13 1.77 10.24
CA PRO A 46 4.42 2.84 9.55
C PRO A 46 5.27 4.09 9.31
N THR A 47 6.48 4.15 9.85
CA THR A 47 7.30 5.36 9.78
C THR A 47 8.07 5.40 8.47
N SER A 48 8.03 6.54 7.77
CA SER A 48 8.90 6.77 6.61
C SER A 48 10.28 7.25 7.05
N GLY A 49 11.32 6.80 6.38
CA GLY A 49 12.69 7.25 6.61
C GLY A 49 13.67 6.60 5.63
N ARG A 50 14.97 6.79 5.88
CA ARG A 50 16.03 6.20 5.03
C ARG A 50 15.94 4.69 4.88
N HIS A 51 15.39 3.99 5.87
CA HIS A 51 15.16 2.55 5.83
C HIS A 51 14.14 2.10 4.77
N ASN A 52 13.44 3.03 4.12
CA ASN A 52 12.59 2.72 2.96
C ASN A 52 13.38 2.36 1.71
N PHE A 53 14.70 2.59 1.70
CA PHE A 53 15.51 2.52 0.50
C PHE A 53 16.77 1.68 0.72
N THR A 54 17.16 0.93 -0.30
CA THR A 54 18.44 0.22 -0.40
C THR A 54 19.49 1.05 -1.13
N THR A 55 19.07 2.04 -1.92
CA THR A 55 19.94 3.04 -2.54
C THR A 55 19.76 4.40 -1.86
N VAL A 56 20.74 5.28 -2.01
CA VAL A 56 20.74 6.61 -1.40
C VAL A 56 21.13 7.63 -2.45
N ARG A 57 20.25 8.62 -2.67
CA ARG A 57 20.50 9.77 -3.53
C ARG A 57 21.42 10.78 -2.86
N ASP A 58 21.13 11.12 -1.60
CA ASP A 58 21.87 12.12 -0.84
C ASP A 58 22.13 11.61 0.59
N PRO A 59 23.35 11.19 0.91
CA PRO A 59 23.69 10.66 2.24
C PRO A 59 23.64 11.74 3.33
N GLU A 60 23.89 13.01 2.96
CA GLU A 60 24.01 14.11 3.91
C GLU A 60 22.65 14.75 4.22
N PHE A 61 21.71 14.75 3.27
CA PHE A 61 20.40 15.38 3.43
C PHE A 61 19.24 14.50 2.96
N PHE A 62 18.37 14.13 3.90
CA PHE A 62 17.21 13.31 3.59
C PHE A 62 16.04 14.15 3.09
N LYS A 63 15.62 13.91 1.85
CA LYS A 63 14.35 14.42 1.32
C LYS A 63 13.54 13.29 0.69
N GLN A 64 12.55 12.80 1.44
CA GLN A 64 11.68 11.67 1.12
C GLN A 64 11.36 11.54 -0.38
N GLN A 65 10.71 12.55 -0.96
CA GLN A 65 10.25 12.51 -2.36
C GLN A 65 11.39 12.37 -3.39
N LEU A 66 12.58 12.94 -3.11
CA LEU A 66 13.72 12.82 -4.02
C LEU A 66 14.40 11.46 -3.90
N GLU A 67 14.41 10.87 -2.70
CA GLU A 67 14.86 9.49 -2.48
C GLU A 67 13.90 8.49 -3.15
N GLU A 68 12.57 8.68 -3.05
CA GLU A 68 11.57 7.85 -3.74
C GLU A 68 11.72 7.88 -5.26
N MET A 69 11.95 9.06 -5.84
CA MET A 69 12.22 9.18 -7.27
C MET A 69 13.51 8.44 -7.67
N HIS A 70 14.56 8.58 -6.87
CA HIS A 70 15.83 7.91 -7.12
C HIS A 70 15.69 6.40 -7.02
N ALA A 71 15.05 5.90 -5.96
CA ALA A 71 14.76 4.48 -5.78
C ALA A 71 13.90 3.93 -6.92
N THR A 72 12.91 4.69 -7.41
CA THR A 72 12.10 4.31 -8.58
C THR A 72 12.93 4.11 -9.84
N ASP A 73 13.93 4.96 -10.07
CA ASP A 73 14.77 4.89 -11.27
C ASP A 73 15.93 3.87 -11.14
N ASN A 74 16.20 3.34 -9.94
CA ASN A 74 17.36 2.49 -9.64
C ASN A 74 17.01 1.20 -8.88
N ASP A 75 15.73 0.78 -8.88
CA ASP A 75 15.23 -0.40 -8.15
C ASP A 75 15.67 -0.42 -6.66
N GLY A 76 15.58 0.75 -6.03
CA GLY A 76 16.21 1.04 -4.74
C GLY A 76 15.28 1.04 -3.53
N PHE A 77 14.09 0.45 -3.61
CA PHE A 77 13.20 0.34 -2.46
C PHE A 77 13.59 -0.83 -1.55
N ALA A 78 13.34 -0.69 -0.25
CA ALA A 78 13.50 -1.77 0.70
C ALA A 78 12.57 -2.95 0.33
N PRO A 79 12.99 -4.21 0.51
CA PRO A 79 12.26 -5.38 0.00
C PRO A 79 10.79 -5.44 0.44
N GLU A 80 10.48 -5.02 1.67
CA GLU A 80 9.11 -5.00 2.18
C GLU A 80 8.24 -3.93 1.49
N ILE A 81 8.81 -2.78 1.13
CA ILE A 81 8.08 -1.74 0.38
C ILE A 81 7.91 -2.16 -1.07
N GLU A 82 8.96 -2.70 -1.68
CA GLU A 82 8.92 -3.19 -3.06
C GLU A 82 7.86 -4.29 -3.23
N THR A 83 7.76 -5.20 -2.27
CA THR A 83 6.71 -6.24 -2.26
C THR A 83 5.30 -5.63 -2.30
N GLU A 84 5.05 -4.57 -1.51
CA GLU A 84 3.75 -3.91 -1.47
C GLU A 84 3.48 -3.06 -2.72
N LEU A 85 4.52 -2.41 -3.27
CA LEU A 85 4.46 -1.73 -4.57
C LEU A 85 4.06 -2.70 -5.69
N GLN A 86 4.67 -3.88 -5.74
CA GLN A 86 4.35 -4.91 -6.73
C GLN A 86 2.92 -5.45 -6.57
N LYS A 87 2.46 -5.67 -5.32
CA LYS A 87 1.06 -6.03 -5.05
C LYS A 87 0.12 -4.94 -5.55
N LEU A 88 0.45 -3.68 -5.27
CA LEU A 88 -0.33 -2.54 -5.72
C LEU A 88 -0.39 -2.51 -7.24
N GLU A 89 0.74 -2.59 -7.94
CA GLU A 89 0.84 -2.60 -9.42
C GLU A 89 0.12 -3.77 -10.08
N TRP A 90 0.16 -4.95 -9.46
CA TRP A 90 -0.51 -6.16 -9.94
C TRP A 90 -2.05 -6.09 -9.87
N ALA A 91 -2.60 -5.30 -8.96
CA ALA A 91 -4.03 -5.28 -8.67
C ALA A 91 -4.85 -4.43 -9.66
N ASP A 92 -6.00 -4.95 -10.07
CA ASP A 92 -7.06 -4.22 -10.78
C ASP A 92 -8.02 -3.50 -9.81
N LEU A 93 -8.08 -3.95 -8.56
CA LEU A 93 -8.94 -3.43 -7.49
C LEU A 93 -8.15 -3.44 -6.18
N VAL A 94 -8.21 -2.34 -5.42
CA VAL A 94 -7.65 -2.27 -4.07
C VAL A 94 -8.79 -2.03 -3.09
N LEU A 95 -8.95 -2.95 -2.15
CA LEU A 95 -9.91 -2.84 -1.05
C LEU A 95 -9.15 -2.51 0.23
N PHE A 96 -9.59 -1.47 0.93
CA PHE A 96 -9.07 -1.11 2.25
C PHE A 96 -10.08 -1.51 3.33
N GLN A 97 -9.70 -2.42 4.22
CA GLN A 97 -10.51 -2.83 5.36
C GLN A 97 -9.87 -2.35 6.66
N PHE A 98 -10.53 -1.42 7.35
CA PHE A 98 -10.00 -0.83 8.58
C PHE A 98 -11.11 -0.17 9.42
N PRO A 99 -10.93 -0.05 10.74
CA PRO A 99 -11.82 0.74 11.57
C PRO A 99 -11.55 2.24 11.35
N LEU A 100 -12.62 3.05 11.25
CA LEU A 100 -12.49 4.51 11.17
C LEU A 100 -11.97 5.08 12.50
N TRP A 101 -10.73 5.56 12.52
CA TRP A 101 -10.11 6.14 13.70
C TRP A 101 -9.77 7.61 13.44
N TRP A 102 -10.24 8.50 14.32
CA TRP A 102 -10.05 9.96 14.18
C TRP A 102 -10.40 10.48 12.78
N PHE A 103 -11.54 10.06 12.23
CA PHE A 103 -12.02 10.45 10.90
C PHE A 103 -11.06 10.09 9.76
N GLY A 104 -10.20 9.08 9.94
CA GLY A 104 -9.27 8.63 8.91
C GLY A 104 -8.80 7.20 9.06
N LEU A 105 -7.69 6.91 8.37
CA LEU A 105 -6.98 5.65 8.43
C LEU A 105 -6.32 5.47 9.82
N PRO A 106 -6.28 4.26 10.38
CA PRO A 106 -5.38 3.94 11.48
C PRO A 106 -3.93 4.25 11.11
N ALA A 107 -3.11 4.64 12.09
CA ALA A 107 -1.74 5.11 11.86
C ALA A 107 -0.89 4.11 11.06
N VAL A 108 -1.07 2.80 11.31
CA VAL A 108 -0.33 1.75 10.58
C VAL A 108 -0.68 1.73 9.10
N LEU A 109 -1.98 1.79 8.79
CA LEU A 109 -2.46 1.84 7.41
C LEU A 109 -2.10 3.16 6.72
N LYS A 110 -2.14 4.28 7.44
CA LYS A 110 -1.67 5.57 6.92
C LYS A 110 -0.17 5.51 6.58
N GLY A 111 0.64 4.89 7.43
CA GLY A 111 2.06 4.66 7.17
C GLY A 111 2.31 3.76 5.97
N TRP A 112 1.47 2.74 5.75
CA TRP A 112 1.53 1.94 4.53
C TRP A 112 1.25 2.79 3.28
N VAL A 113 0.23 3.66 3.32
CA VAL A 113 -0.01 4.62 2.23
C VAL A 113 1.20 5.52 2.02
N ASP A 114 1.77 6.07 3.09
CA ASP A 114 2.92 6.99 3.01
C ASP A 114 4.20 6.36 2.49
N ARG A 115 4.42 5.06 2.72
CA ARG A 115 5.61 4.33 2.28
C ARG A 115 5.44 3.71 0.89
N VAL A 116 4.22 3.30 0.52
CA VAL A 116 3.94 2.55 -0.72
C VAL A 116 3.44 3.46 -1.85
N PHE A 117 2.75 4.56 -1.56
CA PHE A 117 2.38 5.53 -2.59
C PHE A 117 3.56 6.45 -2.86
N ALA A 118 4.63 5.88 -3.42
CA ALA A 118 5.90 6.57 -3.65
C ALA A 118 5.89 7.46 -4.91
N MET A 119 6.57 8.60 -4.83
CA MET A 119 6.73 9.54 -5.95
C MET A 119 7.47 8.88 -7.12
N ALA A 120 7.11 9.29 -8.34
CA ALA A 120 7.51 8.74 -9.65
C ALA A 120 7.05 7.29 -9.93
N ARG A 121 6.78 6.47 -8.91
CA ARG A 121 6.21 5.13 -9.07
C ARG A 121 4.68 5.16 -9.17
N THR A 122 4.02 5.76 -8.19
CA THR A 122 2.55 5.75 -8.08
C THR A 122 1.89 7.08 -8.48
N TYR A 123 2.61 8.21 -8.35
CA TYR A 123 2.18 9.54 -8.79
C TYR A 123 3.38 10.44 -9.11
N GLY A 124 3.15 11.60 -9.73
CA GLY A 124 4.20 12.59 -10.00
C GLY A 124 4.72 12.55 -11.45
N ARG A 125 5.75 13.35 -11.75
CA ARG A 125 6.20 13.63 -13.15
C ARG A 125 5.04 14.11 -14.04
N GLY A 126 4.17 14.97 -13.51
CA GLY A 126 2.96 15.45 -14.20
C GLY A 126 1.79 14.46 -14.25
N ARG A 127 1.96 13.22 -13.74
CA ARG A 127 0.93 12.18 -13.68
C ARG A 127 0.24 12.22 -12.32
N ILE A 128 -0.78 13.06 -12.19
CA ILE A 128 -1.55 13.27 -10.96
C ILE A 128 -3.05 13.21 -11.28
N TYR A 129 -3.86 12.77 -10.33
CA TYR A 129 -5.31 12.60 -10.47
C TYR A 129 -5.64 11.72 -11.69
N GLU A 130 -6.38 12.24 -12.66
CA GLU A 130 -6.84 11.49 -13.84
C GLU A 130 -5.72 11.02 -14.76
N THR A 131 -4.55 11.65 -14.67
CA THR A 131 -3.36 11.30 -15.46
C THR A 131 -2.42 10.35 -14.72
N GLY A 132 -2.79 9.94 -13.50
CA GLY A 132 -2.01 9.01 -12.68
C GLY A 132 -1.93 7.59 -13.29
N PRO A 133 -0.88 6.82 -12.99
CA PRO A 133 -0.69 5.46 -13.51
C PRO A 133 -1.74 4.46 -13.02
N SER A 134 -2.43 4.76 -11.91
CA SER A 134 -3.45 3.89 -11.30
C SER A 134 -4.85 3.98 -11.92
N ARG A 135 -5.00 4.56 -13.12
CA ARG A 135 -6.30 4.83 -13.78
C ARG A 135 -7.20 3.58 -13.98
N VAL A 136 -6.63 2.38 -13.93
CA VAL A 136 -7.39 1.11 -14.09
C VAL A 136 -7.96 0.60 -12.77
N LYS A 137 -7.56 1.15 -11.62
CA LYS A 137 -7.94 0.64 -10.30
C LYS A 137 -9.18 1.34 -9.77
N LYS A 138 -10.25 0.59 -9.51
CA LYS A 138 -11.43 1.11 -8.80
C LYS A 138 -11.13 1.09 -7.30
N PRO A 139 -11.02 2.22 -6.59
CA PRO A 139 -10.93 2.20 -5.14
C PRO A 139 -12.31 1.84 -4.56
N CYS A 140 -12.37 0.89 -3.63
CA CYS A 140 -13.59 0.57 -2.90
C CYS A 140 -13.30 0.62 -1.40
N SER A 141 -13.97 1.53 -0.67
CA SER A 141 -14.05 1.49 0.78
C SER A 141 -15.25 0.62 1.16
N ALA A 142 -15.01 -0.48 1.86
CA ALA A 142 -16.07 -1.28 2.47
C ALA A 142 -16.41 -0.74 3.87
#